data_AF-A0A539CVY4-F1
#
_entry.id   AF-A0A539CVY4-F1
#
_cell.length_a   1.000
_cell.length_b   1.000
_cell.length_c   1.000
_cell.angle_alpha   90.00
_cell.angle_beta   90.00
_cell.angle_gamma   90.00
#
_symmetry.space_group_name_H-M   'P 1'
#
loop_
_entity.id
_entity.type
_entity.pdbx_description
1 polymer ?
#
loop_
_entity_poly.entity_id
_entity_poly.type
_entity_poly.pdbx_seq_one_letter_code
_entity_poly.pdbx_strand_id
1 'polypeptide(L)'
;MRLTVPRFHILGAKEIENYLLVPDAIARAAHERLRERPAGNIEPDAVSVSSIERTLSKCTEEVKAEVCAQIIAHRSEFYNGRDSRDRATVVAETIRNLDSDWVAFKRRLAIVPRKQILTSLNWELQAAFNISVTPTQIIRHMAVDHVDQTFRDILVDLNAFASAHLKSALFQERAYRDPLGR
;
A
#
# COMPACT_ATOMS: atom_id res chain seq x y z
N MET A 1 36.35 8.03 9.36
CA MET A 1 35.38 6.91 9.45
C MET A 1 34.03 7.43 8.99
N ARG A 2 33.64 7.19 7.72
CA ARG A 2 32.31 7.60 7.24
C ARG A 2 31.31 6.60 7.79
N LEU A 3 30.55 6.99 8.81
CA LEU A 3 29.31 6.31 9.15
C LEU A 3 28.35 6.55 7.99
N THR A 4 28.37 5.67 6.99
CA THR A 4 27.29 5.62 6.00
C THR A 4 26.06 5.14 6.74
N VAL A 5 25.21 6.09 7.15
CA VAL A 5 23.88 5.78 7.66
C VAL A 5 23.21 4.91 6.60
N PRO A 6 22.74 3.71 6.93
CA PRO A 6 21.97 2.90 6.00
C PRO A 6 20.77 3.72 5.50
N ARG A 7 20.63 3.87 4.18
CA ARG A 7 19.44 4.49 3.58
C ARG A 7 18.30 3.47 3.53
N PHE A 8 17.85 2.98 4.68
CA PHE A 8 16.59 2.26 4.76
C PHE A 8 15.51 3.21 5.23
N HIS A 9 14.35 3.13 4.59
CA HIS A 9 13.16 3.87 4.98
C HIS A 9 12.12 2.86 5.48
N ILE A 10 11.40 3.24 6.52
CA ILE A 10 10.28 2.45 7.04
C ILE A 10 9.01 3.12 6.52
N LEU A 11 8.22 2.39 5.73
CA LEU A 11 6.94 2.86 5.22
C LEU A 11 5.91 2.96 6.36
N GLY A 12 4.96 3.88 6.23
CA GLY A 12 3.82 3.98 7.14
C GLY A 12 2.84 2.81 7.06
N ALA A 13 2.95 1.97 6.02
CA ALA A 13 2.10 0.80 5.80
C ALA A 13 2.93 -0.50 5.76
N LYS A 14 2.28 -1.61 6.13
CA LYS A 14 2.86 -2.96 6.20
C LYS A 14 3.41 -3.44 4.85
N GLU A 15 2.67 -3.18 3.78
CA GLU A 15 3.05 -3.51 2.39
C GLU A 15 3.05 -2.23 1.55
N ILE A 16 3.94 -2.12 0.56
CA ILE A 16 3.96 -0.96 -0.36
C ILE A 16 2.67 -0.84 -1.17
N GLU A 17 1.98 -1.95 -1.39
CA GLU A 17 0.72 -1.94 -2.12
C GLU A 17 -0.49 -1.61 -1.22
N ASN A 18 -0.34 -1.50 0.11
CA ASN A 18 -1.43 -1.03 0.99
C ASN A 18 -1.82 0.41 0.64
N TYR A 19 -0.92 1.19 0.05
CA TYR A 19 -1.21 2.51 -0.51
C TYR A 19 -2.18 2.46 -1.70
N LEU A 20 -2.48 1.28 -2.26
CA LEU A 20 -3.50 1.10 -3.30
C LEU A 20 -4.91 0.94 -2.73
N LEU A 21 -5.07 0.77 -1.41
CA LEU A 21 -6.38 0.65 -0.77
C LEU A 21 -6.99 2.05 -0.58
N VAL A 22 -7.19 2.78 -1.68
CA VAL A 22 -7.74 4.13 -1.69
C VAL A 22 -9.16 4.09 -2.26
N PRO A 23 -10.21 4.29 -1.45
CA PRO A 23 -11.59 4.11 -1.90
C PRO A 23 -11.95 4.92 -3.14
N ASP A 24 -11.52 6.18 -3.16
CA ASP A 24 -11.77 7.12 -4.24
C ASP A 24 -11.08 6.74 -5.57
N ALA A 25 -9.82 6.33 -5.52
CA ALA A 25 -9.10 5.83 -6.70
C ALA A 25 -9.67 4.50 -7.22
N ILE A 26 -10.07 3.60 -6.31
CA ILE A 26 -10.73 2.33 -6.64
C ILE A 26 -12.08 2.59 -7.32
N ALA A 27 -12.89 3.50 -6.80
CA ALA A 27 -14.18 3.87 -7.38
C ALA A 27 -14.00 4.39 -8.82
N ARG A 28 -13.05 5.32 -9.04
CA ARG A 28 -12.73 5.80 -10.40
C ARG A 28 -12.24 4.71 -11.34
N ALA A 29 -11.37 3.81 -10.86
CA ALA A 29 -10.92 2.66 -11.65
C ALA A 29 -12.07 1.73 -12.02
N ALA A 30 -13.02 1.50 -11.10
CA ALA A 30 -14.22 0.72 -11.36
C ALA A 30 -15.12 1.40 -12.40
N HIS A 31 -15.32 2.72 -12.30
CA HIS A 31 -16.09 3.48 -13.29
C HIS A 31 -15.48 3.40 -14.70
N GLU A 32 -14.16 3.54 -14.82
CA GLU A 32 -13.46 3.38 -16.10
C GLU A 32 -13.76 1.99 -16.71
N ARG A 33 -13.68 0.93 -15.91
CA ARG A 33 -14.01 -0.45 -16.33
C ARG A 33 -15.45 -0.63 -16.77
N LEU A 34 -16.40 0.05 -16.12
CA LEU A 34 -17.81 -0.02 -16.48
C LEU A 34 -18.09 0.68 -17.81
N ARG A 35 -17.41 1.80 -18.09
CA ARG A 35 -17.56 2.57 -19.34
C ARG A 35 -17.01 1.86 -20.58
N GLU A 36 -16.00 1.01 -20.41
CA GLU A 36 -15.42 0.19 -21.49
C GLU A 36 -16.36 -0.93 -21.98
N ARG A 37 -17.54 -1.10 -21.36
CA ARG A 37 -18.45 -2.19 -21.70
C ARG A 37 -19.33 -1.88 -22.92
N PRO A 38 -19.53 -2.86 -23.81
CA PRO A 38 -20.40 -2.71 -24.97
C PRO A 38 -21.88 -2.48 -24.63
N ALA A 39 -22.33 -2.90 -23.45
CA ALA A 39 -23.73 -2.77 -22.99
C ALA A 39 -23.86 -1.58 -22.04
N GLY A 40 -24.09 -0.40 -22.62
CA GLY A 40 -24.17 0.90 -21.94
C GLY A 40 -25.45 1.14 -21.14
N ASN A 41 -25.74 0.33 -20.11
CA ASN A 41 -26.85 0.57 -19.18
C ASN A 41 -26.43 0.42 -17.71
N ILE A 42 -25.24 0.91 -17.38
CA ILE A 42 -24.79 1.00 -15.99
C ILE A 42 -24.91 2.46 -15.57
N GLU A 43 -25.69 2.70 -14.51
CA GLU A 43 -25.91 4.02 -13.95
C GLU A 43 -24.57 4.76 -13.74
N PRO A 44 -24.49 6.06 -14.07
CA PRO A 44 -23.26 6.85 -13.98
C PRO A 44 -22.51 6.76 -12.65
N ASP A 45 -23.19 6.39 -11.56
CA ASP A 45 -22.64 6.29 -10.20
C ASP A 45 -22.82 4.91 -9.56
N ALA A 46 -22.85 3.84 -10.36
CA ALA A 46 -23.06 2.48 -9.85
C ALA A 46 -22.05 2.02 -8.77
N VAL A 47 -20.85 2.62 -8.74
CA VAL A 47 -19.79 2.31 -7.76
C VAL A 47 -19.32 3.58 -7.04
N SER A 48 -20.07 4.01 -6.03
CA SER A 48 -19.69 5.17 -5.21
C SER A 48 -18.49 4.90 -4.29
N VAL A 49 -17.78 5.96 -3.89
CA VAL A 49 -16.70 5.89 -2.87
C VAL A 49 -17.19 5.23 -1.58
N SER A 50 -18.38 5.61 -1.09
CA SER A 50 -18.99 5.04 0.12
C SER A 50 -19.27 3.54 -0.02
N SER A 51 -19.61 3.07 -1.24
CA SER A 51 -19.80 1.64 -1.49
C SER A 51 -18.48 0.88 -1.41
N ILE A 52 -17.39 1.45 -1.95
CA ILE A 52 -16.04 0.87 -1.83
C ILE A 52 -15.56 0.85 -0.38
N GLU A 53 -15.78 1.92 0.39
CA GLU A 53 -15.44 1.95 1.82
C GLU A 53 -16.17 0.86 2.61
N ARG A 54 -17.43 0.62 2.30
CA ARG A 54 -18.23 -0.45 2.91
C ARG A 54 -17.69 -1.83 2.54
N THR A 55 -17.39 -2.05 1.25
CA THR A 55 -16.82 -3.31 0.77
C THR A 55 -15.45 -3.56 1.40
N LEU A 56 -14.57 -2.57 1.41
CA LEU A 56 -13.28 -2.67 2.10
C LEU A 56 -13.44 -2.95 3.59
N SER A 57 -14.40 -2.29 4.25
CA SER A 57 -14.69 -2.56 5.67
C SER A 57 -15.06 -4.02 5.89
N LYS A 58 -15.99 -4.56 5.08
CA LYS A 58 -16.35 -5.99 5.11
C LYS A 58 -15.12 -6.88 4.93
N CYS A 59 -14.35 -6.67 3.87
CA CYS A 59 -13.14 -7.46 3.59
C CYS A 59 -12.11 -7.38 4.72
N THR A 60 -11.96 -6.21 5.36
CA THR A 60 -11.02 -6.08 6.48
C THR A 60 -11.52 -6.81 7.73
N GLU A 61 -12.81 -6.77 8.06
CA GLU A 61 -13.32 -7.48 9.25
C GLU A 61 -13.09 -8.99 9.15
N GLU A 62 -13.18 -9.57 7.96
CA GLU A 62 -12.91 -11.00 7.71
C GLU A 62 -11.48 -11.42 8.08
N VAL A 63 -10.50 -10.51 8.04
CA VAL A 63 -9.09 -10.80 8.34
C VAL A 63 -8.64 -10.31 9.72
N LYS A 64 -9.53 -9.68 10.52
CA LYS A 64 -9.16 -9.07 11.81
C LYS A 64 -8.50 -10.05 12.76
N ALA A 65 -9.11 -11.23 12.92
CA ALA A 65 -8.62 -12.25 13.83
C ALA A 65 -7.23 -12.77 13.42
N GLU A 66 -7.01 -12.98 12.12
CA GLU A 66 -5.73 -13.43 11.59
C GLU A 66 -4.64 -12.38 11.81
N VAL A 67 -4.91 -11.12 11.49
CA VAL A 67 -3.98 -10.01 11.70
C VAL A 67 -3.64 -9.86 13.19
N CYS A 68 -4.63 -10.00 14.07
CA CYS A 68 -4.43 -9.98 15.51
C CYS A 68 -3.47 -11.08 15.98
N ALA A 69 -3.72 -12.32 15.55
CA ALA A 69 -2.87 -13.46 15.88
C ALA A 69 -1.42 -13.26 15.41
N GLN A 70 -1.22 -12.77 14.18
CA GLN A 70 0.12 -12.50 13.63
C GLN A 70 0.87 -11.44 14.44
N ILE A 71 0.21 -10.32 14.79
CA ILE A 71 0.85 -9.25 15.55
C ILE A 71 1.18 -9.72 16.98
N ILE A 72 0.28 -10.49 17.62
CA ILE A 72 0.52 -11.09 18.93
C ILE A 72 1.74 -12.01 18.90
N ALA A 73 1.83 -12.88 17.89
CA ALA A 73 2.96 -13.80 17.74
C ALA A 73 4.28 -13.02 17.62
N HIS A 74 4.37 -12.07 16.69
CA HIS A 74 5.58 -11.28 16.48
C HIS A 74 5.98 -10.45 17.71
N ARG A 75 5.00 -9.84 18.41
CA ARG A 75 5.29 -9.06 19.62
C ARG A 75 5.72 -9.96 20.78
N SER A 76 5.09 -11.12 20.94
CA SER A 76 5.45 -12.07 21.99
C SER A 76 6.88 -12.60 21.79
N GLU A 77 7.24 -12.94 20.55
CA GLU A 77 8.60 -13.34 20.18
C GLU A 77 9.62 -12.23 20.40
N PHE A 78 9.29 -11.00 20.01
CA PHE A 78 10.16 -9.84 20.19
C PHE A 78 10.50 -9.59 21.66
N TYR A 79 9.52 -9.68 22.56
CA TYR A 79 9.73 -9.44 24.00
C TYR A 79 10.25 -10.65 24.76
N ASN A 80 10.19 -11.85 24.19
CA ASN A 80 10.65 -13.07 24.84
C ASN A 80 12.15 -12.96 25.21
N GLY A 81 12.43 -12.91 26.52
CA GLY A 81 13.79 -12.79 27.06
C GLY A 81 14.45 -11.40 26.89
N ARG A 82 13.73 -10.40 26.37
CA ARG A 82 14.23 -9.02 26.20
C ARG A 82 13.66 -8.02 27.21
N ASP A 83 12.58 -8.38 27.88
CA ASP A 83 11.85 -7.52 28.81
C ASP A 83 11.30 -8.35 29.98
N SER A 84 11.03 -7.68 31.09
CA SER A 84 10.37 -8.17 32.30
C SER A 84 8.85 -8.31 32.19
N ARG A 85 8.22 -7.73 31.14
CA ARG A 85 6.77 -7.86 30.91
C ARG A 85 6.37 -9.32 30.71
N ASP A 86 5.32 -9.74 31.42
CA ASP A 86 4.73 -11.05 31.21
C ASP A 86 3.97 -11.13 29.87
N ARG A 87 3.74 -12.36 29.38
CA ARG A 87 3.08 -12.60 28.09
C ARG A 87 1.64 -12.08 28.04
N ALA A 88 0.88 -12.18 29.13
CA ALA A 88 -0.51 -11.73 29.16
C ALA A 88 -0.58 -10.20 29.02
N THR A 89 0.34 -9.48 29.66
CA THR A 89 0.49 -8.02 29.50
C THR A 89 0.78 -7.65 28.05
N VAL A 90 1.75 -8.30 27.39
CA VAL A 90 2.08 -8.05 25.98
C VAL A 90 0.87 -8.30 25.07
N VAL A 91 0.14 -9.39 25.28
CA VAL A 91 -1.07 -9.73 24.51
C VAL A 91 -2.15 -8.66 24.70
N ALA A 92 -2.46 -8.29 25.95
CA ALA A 92 -3.50 -7.31 26.26
C ALA A 92 -3.19 -5.91 25.70
N GLU A 93 -1.92 -5.49 25.74
CA GLU A 93 -1.48 -4.25 25.07
C GLU A 93 -1.62 -4.33 23.55
N THR A 94 -1.27 -5.48 22.97
CA THR A 94 -1.35 -5.70 21.52
C THR A 94 -2.77 -5.60 21.03
N ILE A 95 -3.72 -6.26 21.71
CA ILE A 95 -5.14 -6.22 21.37
C ILE A 95 -5.66 -4.77 21.46
N ARG A 96 -5.38 -4.06 22.56
CA ARG A 96 -5.80 -2.67 22.74
C ARG A 96 -5.29 -1.75 21.64
N ASN A 97 -4.01 -1.86 21.28
CA ASN A 97 -3.43 -1.06 20.21
C ASN A 97 -4.05 -1.39 18.85
N LEU A 98 -4.22 -2.70 18.56
CA LEU A 98 -4.82 -3.14 17.33
C LEU A 98 -6.26 -2.65 17.21
N ASP A 99 -7.08 -2.75 18.26
CA ASP A 99 -8.46 -2.27 18.23
C ASP A 99 -8.52 -0.76 17.95
N SER A 100 -7.61 0.03 18.53
CA SER A 100 -7.50 1.46 18.22
C SER A 100 -7.15 1.71 16.75
N ASP A 101 -6.18 0.97 16.20
CA ASP A 101 -5.81 1.09 14.78
C ASP A 101 -6.93 0.57 13.86
N TRP A 102 -7.73 -0.39 14.33
CA TRP A 102 -8.84 -0.98 13.58
C TRP A 102 -10.01 -0.01 13.40
N VAL A 103 -10.33 0.77 14.43
CA VAL A 103 -11.37 1.81 14.38
C VAL A 103 -10.99 2.92 13.39
N ALA A 104 -9.71 3.26 13.29
CA ALA A 104 -9.22 4.26 12.36
C ALA A 104 -9.07 3.69 10.94
N PHE A 105 -10.07 3.90 10.07
CA PHE A 105 -10.15 3.34 8.72
C PHE A 105 -8.82 3.34 7.94
N LYS A 106 -8.15 4.50 7.87
CA LYS A 106 -6.85 4.65 7.18
C LYS A 106 -5.74 3.80 7.80
N ARG A 107 -5.69 3.68 9.13
CA ARG A 107 -4.70 2.86 9.84
C ARG A 107 -4.97 1.38 9.65
N ARG A 108 -6.25 0.97 9.72
CA ARG A 108 -6.68 -0.40 9.42
C ARG A 108 -6.20 -0.84 8.04
N LEU A 109 -6.42 -0.01 7.02
CA LEU A 109 -5.97 -0.31 5.65
C LEU A 109 -4.44 -0.38 5.52
N ALA A 110 -3.69 0.28 6.42
CA ALA A 110 -2.23 0.23 6.41
C ALA A 110 -1.66 -1.07 6.99
N ILE A 111 -2.42 -1.85 7.77
CA ILE A 111 -1.92 -3.05 8.49
C ILE A 111 -2.46 -4.38 7.98
N VAL A 112 -3.50 -4.37 7.14
CA VAL A 112 -4.14 -5.57 6.57
C VAL A 112 -3.26 -6.28 5.51
N PRO A 113 -3.43 -7.60 5.29
CA PRO A 113 -2.77 -8.34 4.21
C PRO A 113 -3.41 -7.98 2.86
N ARG A 114 -2.80 -7.08 2.11
CA ARG A 114 -3.52 -6.47 0.98
C ARG A 114 -3.80 -7.41 -0.16
N LYS A 115 -2.94 -8.39 -0.46
CA LYS A 115 -3.25 -9.36 -1.53
C LYS A 115 -4.61 -10.02 -1.33
N GLN A 116 -4.93 -10.36 -0.08
CA GLN A 116 -6.23 -10.93 0.30
C GLN A 116 -7.34 -9.89 0.15
N ILE A 117 -7.14 -8.66 0.66
CA ILE A 117 -8.13 -7.59 0.57
C ILE A 117 -8.49 -7.22 -0.88
N LEU A 118 -7.50 -7.05 -1.77
CA LEU A 118 -7.75 -6.75 -3.18
C LEU A 118 -8.39 -7.93 -3.93
N THR A 119 -8.11 -9.17 -3.51
CA THR A 119 -8.77 -10.35 -4.07
C THR A 119 -10.25 -10.37 -3.66
N SER A 120 -10.56 -10.21 -2.38
CA SER A 120 -11.93 -10.15 -1.87
C SER A 120 -12.71 -8.97 -2.47
N LEU A 121 -12.10 -7.79 -2.56
CA LEU A 121 -12.70 -6.62 -3.23
C LEU A 121 -13.05 -6.94 -4.68
N ASN A 122 -12.12 -7.54 -5.44
CA ASN A 122 -12.38 -7.89 -6.83
C ASN A 122 -13.45 -8.97 -6.98
N TRP A 123 -13.57 -9.91 -6.03
CA TRP A 123 -14.68 -10.86 -6.01
C TRP A 123 -16.03 -10.15 -5.83
N GLU A 124 -16.11 -9.18 -4.91
CA GLU A 124 -17.34 -8.39 -4.71
C GLU A 124 -17.69 -7.54 -5.94
N LEU A 125 -16.71 -6.89 -6.55
CA LEU A 125 -16.90 -6.13 -7.80
C LEU A 125 -17.30 -7.03 -8.97
N GLN A 126 -16.74 -8.24 -9.05
CA GLN A 126 -17.07 -9.21 -10.07
C GLN A 126 -18.48 -9.77 -9.86
N ALA A 127 -18.89 -10.04 -8.63
CA ALA A 127 -20.23 -10.53 -8.33
C ALA A 127 -21.31 -9.48 -8.61
N ALA A 128 -21.09 -8.22 -8.18
CA ALA A 128 -22.08 -7.16 -8.32
C ALA A 128 -22.12 -6.56 -9.73
N PHE A 129 -20.96 -6.44 -10.37
CA PHE A 129 -20.82 -5.68 -11.61
C PHE A 129 -20.08 -6.45 -12.70
N ASN A 130 -19.60 -7.68 -12.49
CA ASN A 130 -18.84 -8.47 -13.46
C ASN A 130 -17.51 -7.82 -13.92
N ILE A 131 -16.95 -6.92 -13.11
CA ILE A 131 -15.66 -6.26 -13.36
C ILE A 131 -14.63 -6.62 -12.30
N SER A 132 -13.36 -6.43 -12.66
CA SER A 132 -12.23 -6.38 -11.75
C SER A 132 -11.37 -5.14 -12.03
N VAL A 133 -10.68 -4.67 -11.00
CA VAL A 133 -9.72 -3.57 -11.04
C VAL A 133 -8.31 -4.08 -10.75
N THR A 134 -7.36 -3.64 -11.56
CA THR A 134 -5.94 -3.97 -11.41
C THR A 134 -5.19 -2.90 -10.61
N PRO A 135 -4.02 -3.23 -10.01
CA PRO A 135 -3.17 -2.24 -9.36
C PRO A 135 -2.85 -1.03 -10.25
N THR A 136 -2.52 -1.26 -11.51
CA THR A 136 -2.20 -0.19 -12.48
C THR A 136 -3.38 0.73 -12.72
N GLN A 137 -4.61 0.21 -12.78
CA GLN A 137 -5.81 1.02 -12.93
C GLN A 137 -6.05 1.89 -11.69
N ILE A 138 -5.88 1.33 -10.49
CA ILE A 138 -5.98 2.11 -9.25
C ILE A 138 -4.94 3.24 -9.25
N ILE A 139 -3.68 2.95 -9.58
CA ILE A 139 -2.58 3.93 -9.60
C ILE A 139 -2.88 5.12 -10.52
N ARG A 140 -3.47 4.88 -11.70
CA ARG A 140 -3.83 5.96 -12.65
C ARG A 140 -4.80 6.98 -12.06
N HIS A 141 -5.59 6.58 -11.07
CA HIS A 141 -6.58 7.42 -10.41
C HIS A 141 -6.13 7.90 -9.03
N MET A 142 -4.89 7.63 -8.62
CA MET A 142 -4.35 8.13 -7.35
C MET A 142 -3.87 9.57 -7.46
N ALA A 143 -4.17 10.38 -6.44
CA ALA A 143 -3.59 11.69 -6.20
C ALA A 143 -2.35 11.61 -5.29
N VAL A 144 -1.53 12.67 -5.30
CA VAL A 144 -0.25 12.75 -4.58
C VAL A 144 -0.41 12.69 -3.06
N ASP A 145 -1.55 13.14 -2.55
CA ASP A 145 -1.91 13.18 -1.12
C ASP A 145 -2.45 11.83 -0.59
N HIS A 146 -2.73 10.87 -1.47
CA HIS A 146 -3.04 9.49 -1.06
C HIS A 146 -1.82 8.75 -0.50
N VAL A 147 -0.62 9.21 -0.85
CA VAL A 147 0.65 8.67 -0.37
C VAL A 147 1.16 9.54 0.79
N ASP A 148 1.76 8.97 1.83
CA ASP A 148 2.31 9.78 2.92
C ASP A 148 3.63 10.47 2.52
N GLN A 149 4.07 11.43 3.35
CA GLN A 149 5.27 12.20 3.07
C GLN A 149 6.51 11.29 2.99
N THR A 150 6.63 10.33 3.89
CA THR A 150 7.76 9.40 3.93
C THR A 150 7.92 8.65 2.61
N PHE A 151 6.83 8.15 2.04
CA PHE A 151 6.90 7.44 0.76
C PHE A 151 7.17 8.41 -0.40
N ARG A 152 6.67 9.65 -0.38
CA ARG A 152 7.11 10.67 -1.35
C ARG A 152 8.61 10.93 -1.28
N ASP A 153 9.16 11.05 -0.08
CA ASP A 153 10.60 11.27 0.14
C ASP A 153 11.43 10.10 -0.42
N ILE A 154 10.97 8.85 -0.19
CA ILE A 154 11.59 7.65 -0.78
C ILE A 154 11.62 7.72 -2.30
N LEU A 155 10.52 8.15 -2.94
CA LEU A 155 10.46 8.26 -4.40
C LEU A 155 11.40 9.34 -4.93
N VAL A 156 11.52 10.47 -4.23
CA VAL A 156 12.48 11.54 -4.55
C VAL A 156 13.91 11.03 -4.45
N ASP A 157 14.25 10.34 -3.35
CA ASP A 157 15.57 9.78 -3.11
C ASP A 157 15.92 8.71 -4.16
N LEU A 158 14.96 7.85 -4.50
CA LEU A 158 15.11 6.83 -5.53
C LEU A 158 15.33 7.46 -6.92
N ASN A 159 14.56 8.50 -7.24
CA ASN A 159 14.72 9.23 -8.51
C ASN A 159 16.08 9.95 -8.59
N ALA A 160 16.53 10.55 -7.48
CA ALA A 160 17.86 11.16 -7.40
C ALA A 160 18.98 10.12 -7.57
N PHE A 161 18.85 8.95 -6.94
CA PHE A 161 19.78 7.84 -7.08
C PHE A 161 19.85 7.33 -8.54
N ALA A 162 18.70 7.09 -9.16
CA ALA A 162 18.62 6.62 -10.55
C ALA A 162 19.20 7.66 -11.53
N SER A 163 18.87 8.94 -11.33
CA SER A 163 19.36 10.04 -12.17
C SER A 163 20.87 10.28 -12.05
N ALA A 164 21.45 10.07 -10.86
CA ALA A 164 22.89 10.19 -10.66
C ALA A 164 23.66 9.14 -11.48
N HIS A 165 23.15 7.91 -11.55
CA HIS A 165 23.74 6.83 -12.35
C HIS A 165 23.62 7.07 -13.86
N LEU A 166 22.50 7.64 -14.33
CA LEU A 166 22.34 8.01 -15.74
C LEU A 166 23.33 9.10 -16.14
N LYS A 167 23.54 10.11 -15.29
CA LYS A 167 24.53 11.17 -15.52
C LYS A 167 25.96 10.63 -15.55
N SER A 168 26.32 9.70 -14.67
CA SER A 168 27.65 9.07 -14.70
C SER A 168 27.85 8.17 -15.92
N ALA A 169 26.83 7.43 -16.35
CA ALA A 169 26.91 6.57 -17.53
C ALA A 169 27.07 7.40 -18.83
N LEU A 170 26.30 8.48 -18.98
CA LEU A 170 26.42 9.40 -20.12
C LEU A 170 27.77 10.14 -20.15
N PHE A 171 28.37 10.42 -18.99
CA PHE A 171 29.70 11.03 -18.92
C PHE A 171 30.82 10.04 -19.30
N GLN A 172 30.69 8.77 -18.91
CA GLN A 172 31.61 7.69 -19.30
C GLN A 172 31.54 7.39 -20.80
N GLU A 173 30.33 7.41 -21.40
CA GLU A 173 30.15 7.15 -22.83
C GLU A 173 30.68 8.29 -23.72
N ARG A 174 30.60 9.54 -23.26
CA ARG A 174 31.24 10.69 -23.92
C ARG A 174 32.76 10.66 -23.81
N ALA A 175 33.31 10.25 -22.66
CA ALA A 175 34.76 10.13 -22.48
C ALA A 175 35.38 8.96 -23.29
N TYR A 176 34.59 7.95 -23.64
CA TYR A 176 35.05 6.82 -24.48
C TYR A 176 34.92 7.09 -25.99
N ARG A 177 33.98 7.94 -26.42
CA ARG A 177 33.81 8.30 -27.84
C ARG A 177 34.76 9.41 -28.33
N ASP A 178 35.53 10.02 -27.43
CA ASP A 178 36.58 10.98 -27.81
C ASP A 178 37.89 10.73 -27.03
N PRO A 179 38.67 9.68 -27.38
CA PRO A 179 39.99 9.46 -26.78
C PRO A 179 41.07 10.39 -27.37
N LEU A 180 40.75 11.10 -28.46
CA LEU A 180 41.69 11.89 -29.25
C LEU A 180 40.95 13.11 -29.79
N GLY A 181 40.77 14.13 -28.95
CA GLY A 181 40.16 15.40 -29.33
C GLY A 181 40.87 16.04 -30.53
N ARG A 182 40.38 15.73 -31.73
CA ARG A 182 40.62 16.37 -33.02
C ARG A 182 39.34 16.39 -33.82
#